data_AF-A0A8I1NA58-F1
#
_entry.id   AF-A0A8I1NA58-F1
#
_cell.length_a   1.000
_cell.length_b   1.000
_cell.length_c   1.000
_cell.angle_alpha   90.00
_cell.angle_beta   90.00
_cell.angle_gamma   90.00
#
_symmetry.space_group_name_H-M   'P 1'
#
loop_
_entity.id
_entity.type
_entity.pdbx_description
1 polymer ?
#
loop_
_entity_poly.entity_id
_entity_poly.type
_entity_poly.pdbx_seq_one_letter_code
_entity_poly.pdbx_strand_id
1 'polypeptide(L)'
;MEKQIAIVTAASLSLLLTATFIPSAQAAEASKPEPTGQELAFDNRKGNCLACHAMPGEPKAVTNTNIAPPLIGMAARFPNRKDLYAQIWDATRANPDTAMPPFGKNRILTDAEINKVVDYVYGL
;
A
#
# COMPACT_ATOMS: atom_id res chain seq x y z
N MET A 1 -71.42 29.63 -45.91
CA MET A 1 -70.30 30.51 -45.52
C MET A 1 -70.92 31.43 -44.48
N GLU A 2 -70.64 31.40 -43.18
CA GLU A 2 -69.50 30.93 -42.38
C GLU A 2 -70.03 30.34 -41.04
N LYS A 3 -69.27 29.43 -40.43
CA LYS A 3 -69.65 28.65 -39.25
C LYS A 3 -69.70 29.52 -37.99
N GLN A 4 -70.82 29.50 -37.28
CA GLN A 4 -70.79 29.59 -35.82
C GLN A 4 -70.48 28.22 -35.23
N ILE A 5 -69.77 28.19 -34.10
CA ILE A 5 -70.03 27.36 -32.91
C ILE A 5 -68.83 27.55 -31.97
N ALA A 6 -69.08 28.25 -30.86
CA ALA A 6 -68.22 28.22 -29.68
C ALA A 6 -68.39 26.86 -28.99
N ILE A 7 -67.27 26.19 -28.66
CA ILE A 7 -67.26 25.06 -27.72
C ILE A 7 -66.20 25.36 -26.66
N VAL A 8 -66.70 25.49 -25.44
CA VAL A 8 -65.99 25.51 -24.16
C VAL A 8 -65.56 24.07 -23.81
N THR A 9 -64.59 23.93 -22.90
CA THR A 9 -64.03 22.71 -22.26
C THR A 9 -62.81 22.13 -22.99
N ALA A 10 -61.73 21.69 -22.33
CA ALA A 10 -61.59 21.18 -20.97
C ALA A 10 -60.19 21.46 -20.39
N ALA A 11 -60.15 21.70 -19.08
CA ALA A 11 -58.95 21.61 -18.27
C ALA A 11 -58.33 20.22 -18.45
N SER A 12 -57.11 20.17 -18.98
CA SER A 12 -56.31 18.95 -19.04
C SER A 12 -55.16 19.11 -18.05
N LEU A 13 -55.45 18.73 -16.81
CA LEU A 13 -54.47 18.51 -15.76
C LEU A 13 -53.59 17.32 -16.18
N SER A 14 -52.34 17.56 -16.58
CA SER A 14 -51.40 16.49 -16.92
C SER A 14 -50.02 16.80 -16.32
N LEU A 15 -49.90 16.36 -15.07
CA LEU A 15 -48.76 15.65 -14.49
C LEU A 15 -47.38 15.87 -15.17
N LEU A 16 -46.59 16.80 -14.63
CA LEU A 16 -45.14 16.78 -14.81
C LEU A 16 -44.50 16.45 -13.46
N LEU A 17 -44.21 15.16 -13.31
CA LEU A 17 -43.47 14.56 -12.21
C LEU A 17 -42.03 15.12 -12.26
N THR A 18 -41.74 16.17 -11.51
CA THR A 18 -40.37 16.67 -11.34
C THR A 18 -39.59 15.65 -10.52
N ALA A 19 -38.89 14.74 -11.19
CA ALA A 19 -37.95 13.82 -10.57
C ALA A 19 -36.83 14.65 -9.93
N THR A 20 -36.87 14.78 -8.61
CA THR A 20 -35.77 15.31 -7.81
C THR A 20 -34.59 14.35 -7.93
N PHE A 21 -33.58 14.70 -8.71
CA PHE A 21 -32.27 14.07 -8.64
C PHE A 21 -31.69 14.37 -7.26
N ILE A 22 -31.78 13.40 -6.35
CA ILE A 22 -31.04 13.42 -5.10
C ILE A 22 -29.61 12.99 -5.46
N PRO A 23 -28.59 13.85 -5.34
CA PRO A 23 -27.22 13.39 -5.47
C PRO A 23 -26.95 12.41 -4.32
N SER A 24 -26.73 11.15 -4.65
CA SER A 24 -26.22 10.17 -3.71
C SER A 24 -24.87 10.69 -3.22
N ALA A 25 -24.79 11.07 -1.94
CA ALA A 25 -23.51 11.33 -1.31
C ALA A 25 -22.72 10.02 -1.31
N GLN A 26 -21.74 9.90 -2.22
CA GLN A 26 -20.75 8.83 -2.14
C GLN A 26 -20.04 8.98 -0.80
N ALA A 27 -20.31 8.08 0.14
CA ALA A 27 -19.48 7.95 1.32
C ALA A 27 -18.05 7.66 0.83
N ALA A 28 -17.12 8.56 1.11
CA ALA A 28 -15.72 8.32 0.84
C ALA A 28 -15.33 7.05 1.62
N GLU A 29 -14.97 5.97 0.91
CA GLU A 29 -14.34 4.83 1.56
C GLU A 29 -13.09 5.36 2.26
N ALA A 30 -13.05 5.24 3.59
CA ALA A 30 -11.85 5.55 4.34
C ALA A 30 -10.71 4.70 3.77
N SER A 31 -9.70 5.35 3.20
CA SER A 31 -8.50 4.66 2.70
C SER A 31 -7.90 3.85 3.84
N LYS A 32 -7.65 2.55 3.59
CA LYS A 32 -6.98 1.69 4.57
C LYS A 32 -5.64 2.33 4.97
N PRO A 33 -5.25 2.27 6.26
CA PRO A 33 -3.96 2.75 6.68
C PRO A 33 -2.84 2.09 5.87
N GLU A 34 -1.86 2.89 5.50
CA GLU A 34 -0.65 2.40 4.84
C GLU A 34 0.14 1.46 5.76
N PRO A 35 0.72 0.37 5.26
CA PRO A 35 1.48 -0.57 6.09
C PRO A 35 2.76 0.09 6.62
N THR A 36 3.14 -0.30 7.83
CA THR A 36 4.39 0.07 8.50
C THR A 36 5.58 -0.71 7.94
N GLY A 37 6.81 -0.27 8.24
CA GLY A 37 8.03 -0.98 7.86
C GLY A 37 8.12 -2.39 8.46
N GLN A 38 7.65 -2.56 9.71
CA GLN A 38 7.60 -3.87 10.38
C GLN A 38 6.63 -4.81 9.65
N GLU A 39 5.42 -4.35 9.35
CA GLU A 39 4.42 -5.16 8.64
C GLU A 39 4.94 -5.56 7.26
N LEU A 40 5.54 -4.64 6.51
CA LEU A 40 6.15 -4.93 5.21
C LEU A 40 7.30 -5.94 5.31
N ALA A 41 8.14 -5.81 6.33
CA ALA A 41 9.26 -6.73 6.56
C ALA A 41 8.78 -8.14 6.93
N PHE A 42 7.64 -8.28 7.60
CA PHE A 42 7.13 -9.58 8.09
C PHE A 42 6.15 -10.24 7.12
N ASP A 43 5.53 -9.47 6.23
CA ASP A 43 4.56 -9.97 5.26
C ASP A 43 5.23 -10.89 4.22
N ASN A 44 4.72 -12.12 4.12
CA ASN A 44 5.25 -13.19 3.27
C ASN A 44 5.03 -12.97 1.76
N ARG A 45 4.17 -12.03 1.39
CA ARG A 45 3.93 -11.57 0.00
C ARG A 45 4.72 -10.31 -0.34
N LYS A 46 5.46 -9.76 0.62
CA LYS A 46 6.22 -8.52 0.53
C LYS A 46 7.68 -8.77 0.91
N GLY A 47 8.13 -8.27 2.07
CA GLY A 47 9.53 -8.36 2.50
C GLY A 47 9.95 -9.76 2.93
N ASN A 48 9.07 -10.48 3.63
CA ASN A 48 9.31 -11.83 4.14
C ASN A 48 10.69 -12.02 4.82
N CYS A 49 11.19 -10.98 5.50
CA CYS A 49 12.56 -10.91 6.02
C CYS A 49 12.84 -12.03 7.04
N LEU A 50 11.82 -12.40 7.82
CA LEU A 50 11.88 -13.46 8.85
C LEU A 50 12.04 -14.88 8.30
N ALA A 51 11.92 -15.06 6.97
CA ALA A 51 12.24 -16.33 6.33
C ALA A 51 13.75 -16.62 6.38
N CYS A 52 14.60 -15.59 6.35
CA CYS A 52 16.05 -15.74 6.31
C CYS A 52 16.78 -15.12 7.51
N HIS A 53 16.23 -14.05 8.10
CA HIS A 53 16.86 -13.30 9.17
C HIS A 53 16.10 -13.43 10.49
N ALA A 54 16.81 -13.76 11.57
CA ALA A 54 16.33 -13.47 12.92
C ALA A 54 16.46 -11.96 13.23
N MET A 55 15.63 -11.44 14.13
CA MET A 55 15.73 -10.05 14.62
C MET A 55 15.75 -10.05 16.16
N PRO A 56 16.90 -10.32 16.79
CA PRO A 56 16.99 -10.37 18.25
C PRO A 56 16.61 -9.03 18.89
N GLY A 57 15.81 -9.08 19.95
CA GLY A 57 15.33 -7.88 20.64
C GLY A 57 14.01 -7.32 20.09
N GLU A 58 13.51 -7.83 18.96
CA GLU A 58 12.17 -7.54 18.45
C GLU A 58 11.18 -8.62 18.87
N PRO A 59 10.26 -8.35 19.83
CA PRO A 59 9.37 -9.38 20.38
C PRO A 59 8.41 -9.99 19.36
N LYS A 60 8.06 -9.26 18.28
CA LYS A 60 7.16 -9.77 17.24
C LYS A 60 7.88 -10.61 16.17
N ALA A 61 9.21 -10.61 16.14
CA ALA A 61 10.00 -11.35 15.18
C ALA A 61 10.15 -12.83 15.59
N VAL A 62 9.07 -13.60 15.49
CA VAL A 62 9.05 -15.02 15.88
C VAL A 62 9.57 -15.89 14.74
N THR A 63 10.86 -16.23 14.78
CA THR A 63 11.50 -17.14 13.82
C THR A 63 12.74 -17.80 14.44
N ASN A 64 13.07 -19.01 14.00
CA ASN A 64 14.32 -19.72 14.35
C ASN A 64 15.28 -19.81 13.16
N THR A 65 15.04 -19.04 12.10
CA THR A 65 15.87 -19.07 10.89
C THR A 65 17.27 -18.52 11.14
N ASN A 66 18.24 -19.04 10.39
CA ASN A 66 19.64 -18.62 10.43
C ASN A 66 20.29 -18.65 9.03
N ILE A 67 19.49 -18.58 7.95
CA ILE A 67 19.98 -18.58 6.57
C ILE A 67 20.88 -17.36 6.31
N ALA A 68 20.52 -16.21 6.90
CA ALA A 68 21.26 -14.97 6.78
C ALA A 68 21.54 -14.36 8.17
N PRO A 69 22.52 -13.43 8.29
CA PRO A 69 22.91 -12.87 9.58
C PRO A 69 21.72 -12.19 10.30
N PRO A 70 21.64 -12.24 11.64
CA PRO A 70 20.56 -11.57 12.37
C PRO A 70 20.57 -10.06 12.08
N LEU A 71 19.39 -9.44 12.04
CA LEU A 71 19.25 -7.98 11.96
C LEU A 71 19.23 -7.41 13.37
N ILE A 72 20.39 -6.90 13.80
CA ILE A 72 20.63 -6.29 15.10
C ILE A 72 21.76 -5.26 14.97
N GLY A 73 21.63 -4.14 15.68
CA GLY A 73 22.60 -3.04 15.68
C GLY A 73 22.79 -2.47 14.29
N MET A 74 21.71 -2.32 13.52
CA MET A 74 21.79 -2.09 12.08
C MET A 74 22.33 -0.70 11.74
N ALA A 75 22.03 0.32 12.54
CA ALA A 75 22.64 1.64 12.39
C ALA A 75 24.18 1.62 12.56
N ALA A 76 24.71 0.76 13.44
CA ALA A 76 26.16 0.62 13.59
C ALA A 76 26.80 -0.14 12.42
N ARG A 77 26.07 -1.10 11.83
CA ARG A 77 26.51 -1.89 10.66
C ARG A 77 26.42 -1.12 9.35
N PHE A 78 25.47 -0.19 9.25
CA PHE A 78 25.26 0.70 8.12
C PHE A 78 25.30 2.16 8.60
N PRO A 79 26.48 2.75 8.85
CA PRO A 79 26.58 4.15 9.33
C PRO A 79 25.91 5.17 8.40
N ASN A 80 25.73 4.81 7.13
CA ASN A 80 24.96 5.56 6.16
C ASN A 80 23.71 4.76 5.74
N ARG A 81 22.52 5.26 6.11
CA ARG A 81 21.21 4.67 5.76
C ARG A 81 21.06 4.37 4.26
N LYS A 82 21.68 5.16 3.39
CA LYS A 82 21.60 4.94 1.93
C LYS A 82 22.23 3.61 1.51
N ASP A 83 23.23 3.14 2.25
CA ASP A 83 23.90 1.87 1.96
C ASP A 83 22.99 0.70 2.35
N LEU A 84 22.23 0.81 3.45
CA LEU A 84 21.19 -0.16 3.80
C LEU A 84 20.05 -0.16 2.76
N TYR A 85 19.63 1.02 2.31
CA TYR A 85 18.65 1.12 1.22
C TYR A 85 19.17 0.43 -0.06
N ALA A 86 20.43 0.67 -0.45
CA ALA A 86 21.01 0.02 -1.62
C ALA A 86 21.07 -1.50 -1.48
N GLN A 87 21.42 -2.00 -0.29
CA GLN A 87 21.42 -3.43 0.04
C GLN A 87 20.02 -4.05 -0.10
N ILE A 88 18.98 -3.38 0.40
CA ILE A 88 17.59 -3.89 0.30
C ILE A 88 17.04 -3.73 -1.13
N TRP A 89 17.39 -2.64 -1.82
CA TRP A 89 16.92 -2.38 -3.19
C TRP A 89 17.46 -3.39 -4.19
N ASP A 90 18.77 -3.64 -4.17
CA ASP A 90 19.45 -4.61 -5.03
C ASP A 90 20.74 -5.14 -4.38
N ALA A 91 20.61 -6.17 -3.55
CA ALA A 91 21.73 -6.87 -2.92
C ALA A 91 22.71 -7.48 -3.94
N THR A 92 22.27 -7.78 -5.16
CA THR A 92 23.10 -8.42 -6.20
C THR A 92 24.22 -7.50 -6.71
N ARG A 93 24.09 -6.18 -6.48
CA ARG A 93 25.16 -5.23 -6.80
C ARG A 93 26.38 -5.37 -5.90
N ALA A 94 26.18 -5.75 -4.64
CA ALA A 94 27.26 -5.97 -3.69
C ALA A 94 27.78 -7.41 -3.75
N ASN A 95 26.87 -8.39 -3.92
CA ASN A 95 27.20 -9.79 -4.09
C ASN A 95 26.26 -10.44 -5.12
N PRO A 96 26.72 -10.70 -6.36
CA PRO A 96 25.91 -11.32 -7.41
C PRO A 96 25.35 -12.70 -7.04
N ASP A 97 26.01 -13.43 -6.14
CA ASP A 97 25.64 -14.79 -5.73
C ASP A 97 24.75 -14.80 -4.46
N THR A 98 24.30 -13.64 -3.99
CA THR A 98 23.45 -13.57 -2.79
C THR A 98 22.07 -14.19 -3.03
N ALA A 99 21.55 -14.90 -2.02
CA ALA A 99 20.17 -15.37 -2.00
C ALA A 99 19.17 -14.26 -1.60
N MET A 100 19.66 -13.12 -1.10
CA MET A 100 18.80 -11.99 -0.72
C MET A 100 18.10 -11.41 -1.96
N PRO A 101 16.76 -11.38 -2.01
CA PRO A 101 16.04 -10.88 -3.17
C PRO A 101 16.36 -9.40 -3.44
N PRO A 102 16.52 -8.97 -4.71
CA PRO A 102 16.66 -7.56 -5.03
C PRO A 102 15.27 -6.91 -5.09
N PHE A 103 14.77 -6.52 -3.91
CA PHE A 103 13.36 -6.15 -3.70
C PHE A 103 12.87 -5.01 -4.60
N GLY A 104 13.72 -4.01 -4.85
CA GLY A 104 13.37 -2.88 -5.70
C GLY A 104 13.49 -3.19 -7.18
N LYS A 105 14.61 -3.81 -7.58
CA LYS A 105 14.86 -4.22 -8.98
C LYS A 105 13.75 -5.13 -9.52
N ASN A 106 13.30 -6.07 -8.70
CA ASN A 106 12.23 -7.01 -9.05
C ASN A 106 10.83 -6.46 -8.74
N ARG A 107 10.72 -5.22 -8.25
CA ARG A 107 9.46 -4.53 -7.91
C ARG A 107 8.59 -5.30 -6.91
N ILE A 108 9.23 -6.03 -5.99
CA ILE A 108 8.55 -6.73 -4.88
C ILE A 108 8.00 -5.67 -3.89
N LEU A 109 8.80 -4.65 -3.65
CA LEU A 109 8.45 -3.47 -2.87
C LEU A 109 8.63 -2.21 -3.72
N THR A 110 7.77 -1.23 -3.53
CA THR A 110 7.93 0.11 -4.07
C THR A 110 9.02 0.88 -3.33
N ASP A 111 9.49 1.99 -3.89
CA ASP A 111 10.43 2.90 -3.22
C ASP A 111 9.95 3.37 -1.84
N ALA A 112 8.67 3.68 -1.73
CA ALA A 112 8.07 4.13 -0.48
C ALA A 112 8.05 3.00 0.56
N GLU A 113 7.68 1.78 0.15
CA GLU A 113 7.71 0.61 1.02
C GLU A 113 9.14 0.25 1.45
N ILE A 114 10.12 0.31 0.54
CA ILE A 114 11.52 0.03 0.87
C ILE A 114 12.04 1.06 1.86
N ASN A 115 11.70 2.34 1.72
CA ASN A 115 12.10 3.35 2.71
C ASN A 115 11.55 3.03 4.11
N LYS A 116 10.28 2.61 4.21
CA LYS A 116 9.69 2.19 5.50
C LYS A 116 10.40 0.97 6.08
N VAL A 117 10.71 -0.03 5.25
CA VAL A 117 11.46 -1.23 5.67
C VAL A 117 12.87 -0.85 6.12
N VAL A 118 13.55 0.03 5.39
CA VAL A 118 14.87 0.56 5.75
C VAL A 118 14.81 1.25 7.10
N ASP A 119 13.83 2.14 7.33
CA ASP A 119 13.70 2.87 8.60
C ASP A 119 13.48 1.92 9.77
N TYR A 120 12.63 0.91 9.59
CA TYR A 120 12.40 -0.13 10.58
C TYR A 120 13.67 -0.94 10.87
N VAL A 121 14.30 -1.49 9.82
CA VAL A 121 15.51 -2.33 9.97
C VAL A 121 16.67 -1.51 10.54
N TYR A 122 16.82 -0.25 10.16
CA TYR A 122 17.87 0.64 10.65
C TYR A 122 17.77 0.89 12.16
N GLY A 123 16.55 0.86 12.71
CA GLY A 123 16.28 1.00 14.14
C GLY A 123 16.51 -0.24 14.99
N LEU A 124 16.85 -1.39 14.37
CA LEU A 124 17.20 -2.64 15.06
C LEU A 124 18.65 -2.67 15.57
#